data_AF-A0A3A8W2C7-F1
#
_entry.id   AF-A0A3A8W2C7-F1
#
_cell.length_a   1.000
_cell.length_b   1.000
_cell.length_c   1.000
_cell.angle_alpha   90.00
_cell.angle_beta   90.00
_cell.angle_gamma   90.00
#
_symmetry.space_group_name_H-M   'P 1'
#
loop_
_entity.id
_entity.type
_entity.pdbx_description
1 polymer ?
#
loop_
_entity_poly.entity_id
_entity_poly.type
_entity_poly.pdbx_seq_one_letter_code
_entity_poly.pdbx_strand_id
1 'polypeptide(L)'
;MSYSFDSDGWDLFNTPFSSTPTRTAPASSTHHALLEKFENQYITDGMTDKEEAERAAWYIGYTSDYQAGQNNWMLLFFHGKGDCLASRTALENMCRHMGIKARSCGNFDYHGKTLVKAEGKFYIITTEYDEPKPRSYGITEVSGTDLEKIMADNNLKIWMFES
;
A
#
# COMPACT_ATOMS: atom_id res chain seq x y z
N MET A 1 -26.40 4.00 -8.88
CA MET A 1 -26.53 4.11 -7.41
C MET A 1 -25.26 4.78 -6.92
N SER A 2 -25.35 6.03 -6.48
CA SER A 2 -24.25 6.82 -5.95
C SER A 2 -24.17 6.57 -4.45
N TYR A 3 -23.04 6.08 -3.95
CA TYR A 3 -22.81 5.99 -2.51
C TYR A 3 -22.29 7.33 -2.01
N SER A 4 -23.12 7.99 -1.19
CA SER A 4 -22.75 9.09 -0.30
C SER A 4 -22.16 8.47 0.97
N PHE A 5 -20.92 8.79 1.31
CA PHE A 5 -20.38 8.48 2.63
C PHE A 5 -20.73 9.63 3.56
N ASP A 6 -21.64 9.36 4.50
CA ASP A 6 -22.08 10.31 5.51
C ASP A 6 -20.93 10.66 6.47
N SER A 7 -20.93 11.92 6.90
CA SER A 7 -19.87 12.67 7.57
C SER A 7 -19.59 12.30 9.05
N ASP A 8 -19.99 11.12 9.50
CA ASP A 8 -19.98 10.75 10.92
C ASP A 8 -18.68 10.03 11.35
N GLY A 9 -17.69 9.92 10.45
CA GLY A 9 -16.40 9.25 10.71
C GLY A 9 -15.36 10.09 11.47
N TRP A 10 -15.68 11.33 11.85
CA TRP A 10 -14.71 12.28 12.41
C TRP A 10 -14.59 12.25 13.95
N ASP A 11 -15.52 11.63 14.68
CA ASP A 11 -15.55 11.70 16.15
C ASP A 11 -14.78 10.58 16.88
N LEU A 12 -14.13 9.67 16.16
CA LEU A 12 -13.29 8.62 16.77
C LEU A 12 -11.83 9.06 17.05
N PHE A 13 -11.46 10.30 16.73
CA PHE A 13 -10.06 10.77 16.78
C PHE A 13 -9.64 11.51 18.06
N ASN A 14 -10.50 11.58 19.10
CA ASN A 14 -10.26 12.41 20.29
C ASN A 14 -10.18 11.68 21.64
N THR A 15 -9.98 10.37 21.70
CA THR A 15 -9.77 9.68 22.99
C THR A 15 -8.27 9.51 23.33
N PRO A 16 -7.81 9.99 24.50
CA PRO A 16 -6.42 9.80 24.92
C PRO A 16 -6.17 8.37 25.40
N PHE A 17 -4.97 7.87 25.11
CA PHE A 17 -4.49 6.52 25.37
C PHE A 17 -4.70 6.02 26.80
N SER A 18 -5.19 4.79 26.93
CA SER A 18 -5.02 3.98 28.14
C SER A 18 -3.72 3.19 28.03
N SER A 19 -2.74 3.54 28.86
CA SER A 19 -1.45 2.85 28.94
C SER A 19 -1.49 1.71 29.95
N THR A 20 -1.25 0.47 29.50
CA THR A 20 -0.62 -0.56 30.34
C THR A 20 0.29 -1.44 29.47
N PRO A 21 1.55 -1.72 29.87
CA PRO A 21 2.54 -2.30 28.98
C PRO A 21 2.70 -3.81 29.20
N THR A 22 2.68 -4.64 28.15
CA THR A 22 3.38 -5.94 28.18
C THR A 22 3.63 -6.48 26.77
N ARG A 23 4.88 -6.44 26.33
CA ARG A 23 5.70 -7.58 25.86
C ARG A 23 6.92 -7.02 25.15
N THR A 24 8.10 -7.25 25.70
CA THR A 24 9.37 -6.93 25.04
C THR A 24 9.51 -7.81 23.81
N ALA A 25 9.04 -7.31 22.66
CA ALA A 25 9.43 -7.86 21.37
C ALA A 25 10.92 -7.56 21.14
N PRO A 26 11.70 -8.44 20.50
CA PRO A 26 13.04 -8.08 20.04
C PRO A 26 12.89 -6.83 19.18
N ALA A 27 13.85 -5.89 19.25
CA ALA A 27 13.79 -4.63 18.53
C ALA A 27 13.52 -4.89 17.04
N SER A 28 12.25 -4.82 16.64
CA SER A 28 11.90 -4.91 15.23
C SER A 28 12.52 -3.68 14.61
N SER A 29 13.22 -3.86 13.50
CA SER A 29 13.74 -2.73 12.73
C SER A 29 12.59 -1.73 12.56
N THR A 30 12.86 -0.44 12.68
CA THR A 30 11.86 0.64 12.81
C THR A 30 10.75 0.62 11.76
N HIS A 31 10.98 -0.03 10.61
CA HIS A 31 9.98 -0.28 9.58
C HIS A 31 8.96 -1.39 9.93
N HIS A 32 9.35 -2.49 10.57
CA HIS A 32 8.42 -3.56 10.94
C HIS A 32 7.38 -3.04 11.93
N ALA A 33 7.80 -2.33 12.98
CA ALA A 33 6.87 -1.72 13.93
C ALA A 33 5.87 -0.74 13.26
N LEU A 34 6.30 -0.06 12.20
CA LEU A 34 5.43 0.85 11.45
C LEU A 34 4.36 0.09 10.67
N LEU A 35 4.75 -1.00 9.99
CA LEU A 35 3.84 -1.82 9.22
C LEU A 35 2.89 -2.62 10.14
N GLU A 36 3.39 -3.17 11.25
CA GLU A 36 2.58 -3.81 12.30
C GLU A 36 1.53 -2.84 12.87
N LYS A 37 1.88 -1.56 13.07
CA LYS A 37 0.91 -0.56 13.54
C LYS A 37 -0.21 -0.34 12.52
N PHE A 38 0.12 -0.29 11.23
CA PHE A 38 -0.89 -0.21 10.17
C PHE A 38 -1.79 -1.45 10.20
N GLU A 39 -1.22 -2.65 10.24
CA GLU A 39 -1.97 -3.90 10.23
C GLU A 39 -2.95 -3.98 11.41
N ASN A 40 -2.44 -3.79 12.63
CA ASN A 40 -3.25 -3.84 13.86
C ASN A 40 -4.40 -2.82 13.88
N GLN A 41 -4.30 -1.72 13.14
CA GLN A 41 -5.30 -0.67 13.13
C GLN A 41 -6.29 -0.78 11.97
N TYR A 42 -5.87 -1.29 10.82
CA TYR A 42 -6.63 -1.17 9.58
C TYR A 42 -6.94 -2.49 8.88
N ILE A 43 -6.32 -3.59 9.28
CA ILE A 43 -6.52 -4.93 8.71
C ILE A 43 -7.33 -5.78 9.69
N THR A 44 -8.24 -6.60 9.16
CA THR A 44 -9.09 -7.48 9.97
C THR A 44 -9.12 -8.89 9.39
N ASP A 45 -9.29 -9.90 10.25
CA ASP A 45 -9.25 -11.33 9.87
C ASP A 45 -10.21 -11.77 8.75
N GLY A 46 -11.20 -10.93 8.40
CA GLY A 46 -12.17 -11.22 7.34
C GLY A 46 -11.81 -10.63 5.97
N MET A 47 -10.72 -9.85 5.87
CA MET A 47 -10.29 -9.27 4.61
C MET A 47 -9.62 -10.31 3.70
N THR A 48 -9.89 -10.18 2.40
CA THR A 48 -9.15 -10.87 1.34
C THR A 48 -7.80 -10.19 1.08
N ASP A 49 -6.84 -10.90 0.48
CA ASP A 49 -5.52 -10.33 0.14
C ASP A 49 -5.68 -9.08 -0.74
N LYS A 50 -6.68 -9.07 -1.62
CA LYS A 50 -7.01 -7.90 -2.44
C LYS A 50 -7.49 -6.72 -1.59
N GLU A 51 -8.37 -6.95 -0.62
CA GLU A 51 -8.89 -5.89 0.26
C GLU A 51 -7.81 -5.32 1.18
N GLU A 52 -6.90 -6.16 1.67
CA GLU A 52 -5.74 -5.73 2.45
C GLU A 52 -4.78 -4.87 1.60
N ALA A 53 -4.48 -5.31 0.37
CA ALA A 53 -3.65 -4.55 -0.56
C ALA A 53 -4.30 -3.20 -0.94
N GLU A 54 -5.62 -3.20 -1.13
CA GLU A 54 -6.40 -1.99 -1.36
C GLU A 54 -6.35 -1.04 -0.15
N ARG A 55 -6.49 -1.58 1.07
CA ARG A 55 -6.38 -0.82 2.31
C ARG A 55 -5.00 -0.20 2.49
N ALA A 56 -3.94 -0.91 2.10
CA ALA A 56 -2.58 -0.36 2.12
C ALA A 56 -2.41 0.81 1.14
N ALA A 57 -2.96 0.71 -0.07
CA ALA A 57 -2.93 1.78 -1.06
C ALA A 57 -3.70 3.03 -0.58
N TRP A 58 -4.90 2.82 -0.02
CA TRP A 58 -5.66 3.87 0.64
C TRP A 58 -4.85 4.56 1.73
N TYR A 59 -4.20 3.79 2.60
CA TYR A 59 -3.44 4.34 3.73
C TYR A 59 -2.31 5.26 3.27
N ILE A 60 -1.56 4.85 2.23
CA ILE A 60 -0.54 5.70 1.61
C ILE A 60 -1.15 7.02 1.13
N GLY A 61 -2.26 6.98 0.41
CA GLY A 61 -2.93 8.18 -0.08
C GLY A 61 -3.49 9.06 1.04
N TYR A 62 -3.94 8.45 2.13
CA TYR A 62 -4.48 9.13 3.31
C TYR A 62 -3.41 9.81 4.16
N THR A 63 -2.23 9.23 4.30
CA THR A 63 -1.20 9.71 5.24
C THR A 63 -0.09 10.54 4.60
N SER A 64 0.02 10.60 3.28
CA SER A 64 1.18 11.23 2.62
C SER A 64 0.84 12.22 1.51
N ASP A 65 1.57 13.31 1.50
CA ASP A 65 1.57 14.33 0.43
C ASP A 65 2.59 13.95 -0.67
N TYR A 66 2.28 14.33 -1.91
CA TYR A 66 3.22 14.12 -3.02
C TYR A 66 4.42 15.07 -2.88
N GLN A 67 5.64 14.54 -3.02
CA GLN A 67 6.87 15.34 -3.10
C GLN A 67 7.81 14.77 -4.15
N ALA A 68 7.90 15.46 -5.30
CA ALA A 68 8.81 15.08 -6.37
C ALA A 68 10.26 14.95 -5.88
N GLY A 69 10.92 13.86 -6.30
CA GLY A 69 12.33 13.57 -5.97
C GLY A 69 12.55 12.94 -4.59
N GLN A 70 11.50 12.74 -3.79
CA GLN A 70 11.58 11.99 -2.53
C GLN A 70 11.17 10.53 -2.76
N ASN A 71 12.10 9.70 -3.21
CA ASN A 71 11.84 8.30 -3.58
C ASN A 71 11.99 7.30 -2.43
N ASN A 72 12.31 7.76 -1.22
CA ASN A 72 12.47 6.89 -0.08
C ASN A 72 11.12 6.54 0.55
N TRP A 73 10.69 5.29 0.37
CA TRP A 73 9.42 4.78 0.88
C TRP A 73 9.29 4.87 2.41
N MET A 74 10.38 4.82 3.17
CA MET A 74 10.32 4.97 4.63
C MET A 74 10.02 6.43 5.02
N LEU A 75 10.59 7.39 4.28
CA LEU A 75 10.33 8.81 4.51
C LEU A 75 8.89 9.21 4.18
N LEU A 76 8.23 8.44 3.30
CA LEU A 76 6.79 8.59 3.04
C LEU A 76 5.98 8.50 4.35
N PHE A 77 6.35 7.59 5.26
CA PHE A 77 5.66 7.43 6.52
C PHE A 77 6.23 8.30 7.65
N PHE A 78 7.55 8.50 7.71
CA PHE A 78 8.16 9.31 8.78
C PHE A 78 7.94 10.81 8.61
N HIS A 79 7.98 11.30 7.37
CA HIS A 79 7.82 12.73 7.06
C HIS A 79 6.46 13.04 6.42
N GLY A 80 5.66 12.02 6.11
CA GLY A 80 4.37 12.18 5.44
C GLY A 80 4.51 12.63 3.98
N LYS A 81 5.66 12.40 3.33
CA LYS A 81 5.94 12.89 1.97
C LYS A 81 6.74 11.91 1.13
N GLY A 82 6.32 11.70 -0.10
CA GLY A 82 7.04 10.84 -1.06
C GLY A 82 6.57 11.03 -2.49
N ASP A 83 7.39 10.60 -3.44
CA ASP A 83 7.05 10.55 -4.85
C ASP A 83 6.40 9.20 -5.25
N CYS A 84 6.16 9.02 -6.54
CA CYS A 84 5.54 7.81 -7.07
C CYS A 84 6.38 6.54 -6.90
N LEU A 85 7.71 6.67 -6.83
CA LEU A 85 8.61 5.54 -6.53
C LEU A 85 8.52 5.18 -5.06
N ALA A 86 8.52 6.18 -4.17
CA ALA A 86 8.28 5.96 -2.75
C ALA A 86 6.93 5.27 -2.50
N SER A 87 5.85 5.73 -3.13
CA SER A 87 4.51 5.15 -2.95
C SER A 87 4.43 3.69 -3.45
N ARG A 88 4.90 3.37 -4.67
CA ARG A 88 4.83 1.99 -5.18
C ARG A 88 5.71 1.02 -4.39
N THR A 89 6.87 1.47 -3.92
CA THR A 89 7.74 0.66 -3.07
C THR A 89 7.16 0.51 -1.66
N ALA A 90 6.51 1.54 -1.11
CA ALA A 90 5.78 1.42 0.16
C ALA A 90 4.68 0.37 0.06
N LEU A 91 3.86 0.42 -0.99
CA LEU A 91 2.78 -0.55 -1.20
C LEU A 91 3.32 -1.98 -1.34
N GLU A 92 4.40 -2.19 -2.10
CA GLU A 92 5.06 -3.49 -2.16
C GLU A 92 5.46 -4.00 -0.77
N ASN A 93 6.11 -3.15 0.05
CA ASN A 93 6.57 -3.56 1.38
C ASN A 93 5.42 -3.84 2.35
N MET A 94 4.34 -3.03 2.31
CA MET A 94 3.14 -3.26 3.09
C MET A 94 2.49 -4.60 2.72
N CYS A 95 2.22 -4.84 1.43
CA CYS A 95 1.64 -6.10 0.98
C CYS A 95 2.50 -7.30 1.36
N ARG A 96 3.83 -7.22 1.18
CA ARG A 96 4.73 -8.32 1.52
C ARG A 96 4.82 -8.58 3.02
N HIS A 97 4.62 -7.56 3.86
CA HIS A 97 4.56 -7.75 5.31
C HIS A 97 3.32 -8.53 5.74
N MET A 98 2.18 -8.26 5.09
CA MET A 98 0.92 -9.02 5.23
C MET A 98 0.96 -10.41 4.56
N GLY A 99 2.07 -10.80 3.93
CA GLY A 99 2.19 -12.10 3.23
C GLY A 99 1.68 -12.10 1.78
N ILE A 100 1.16 -10.97 1.30
CA ILE A 100 0.59 -10.79 -0.03
C ILE A 100 1.71 -10.67 -1.09
N LYS A 101 1.50 -11.31 -2.23
CA LYS A 101 2.49 -11.33 -3.32
C LYS A 101 2.43 -10.01 -4.11
N ALA A 102 3.36 -9.10 -3.86
CA ALA A 102 3.44 -7.81 -4.54
C ALA A 102 4.83 -7.50 -5.08
N ARG A 103 4.91 -6.77 -6.20
CA ARG A 103 6.13 -6.17 -6.74
C ARG A 103 5.82 -4.79 -7.31
N SER A 104 6.61 -3.79 -6.91
CA SER A 104 6.58 -2.48 -7.53
C SER A 104 6.99 -2.58 -9.00
N CYS A 105 6.27 -1.88 -9.88
CA CYS A 105 6.64 -1.79 -11.30
C CYS A 105 7.92 -0.98 -11.42
N GLY A 106 9.02 -1.57 -11.90
CA GLY A 106 10.32 -0.89 -11.99
C GLY A 106 10.44 0.15 -13.10
N ASN A 107 9.63 0.03 -14.15
CA ASN A 107 9.65 0.92 -15.31
C ASN A 107 9.18 2.34 -14.94
N PHE A 108 9.76 3.35 -15.57
CA PHE A 108 9.45 4.76 -15.33
C PHE A 108 8.03 5.13 -15.74
N ASP A 109 7.52 4.54 -16.84
CA ASP A 109 6.18 4.81 -17.37
C ASP A 109 5.06 4.26 -16.47
N TYR A 110 5.40 3.45 -15.47
CA TYR A 110 4.49 2.81 -14.53
C TYR A 110 4.43 3.58 -13.19
N HIS A 111 4.17 4.88 -13.27
CA HIS A 111 4.10 5.78 -12.11
C HIS A 111 3.13 5.27 -11.04
N GLY A 112 3.65 5.07 -9.82
CA GLY A 112 2.84 4.67 -8.67
C GLY A 112 2.25 3.26 -8.77
N LYS A 113 2.62 2.47 -9.80
CA LYS A 113 2.02 1.15 -10.05
C LYS A 113 2.75 0.03 -9.33
N THR A 114 1.98 -0.85 -8.73
CA THR A 114 2.42 -2.08 -8.07
C THR A 114 1.58 -3.24 -8.62
N LEU A 115 2.25 -4.30 -9.05
CA LEU A 115 1.58 -5.54 -9.45
C LEU A 115 1.41 -6.42 -8.21
N VAL A 116 0.17 -6.85 -7.96
CA VAL A 116 -0.23 -7.68 -6.81
C VAL A 116 -0.90 -8.94 -7.33
N LYS A 117 -0.63 -10.08 -6.71
CA LYS A 117 -1.39 -11.32 -6.92
C LYS A 117 -2.18 -11.66 -5.66
N ALA A 118 -3.48 -11.78 -5.81
CA ALA A 118 -4.45 -12.02 -4.74
C ALA A 118 -5.56 -12.94 -5.28
N GLU A 119 -6.02 -13.91 -4.49
CA GLU A 119 -7.06 -14.90 -4.89
C GLU A 119 -6.83 -15.56 -6.26
N GLY A 120 -5.56 -15.79 -6.63
CA GLY A 120 -5.17 -16.38 -7.92
C GLY A 120 -5.24 -15.45 -9.12
N LYS A 121 -5.58 -14.18 -8.93
CA LYS A 121 -5.68 -13.14 -9.96
C LYS A 121 -4.58 -12.09 -9.79
N PHE A 122 -4.31 -11.34 -10.87
CA PHE A 122 -3.36 -10.23 -10.84
C PHE A 122 -4.07 -8.89 -10.87
N TYR A 123 -3.56 -7.93 -10.11
CA TYR A 123 -4.08 -6.58 -9.98
C TYR A 123 -2.94 -5.57 -10.13
N ILE A 124 -3.16 -4.53 -10.94
CA ILE A 124 -2.35 -3.31 -10.87
C ILE A 124 -3.04 -2.36 -9.91
N ILE A 125 -2.30 -1.98 -8.87
CA ILE A 125 -2.70 -0.93 -7.94
C ILE A 125 -1.86 0.32 -8.23
N THR A 126 -2.52 1.45 -8.46
CA THR A 126 -1.89 2.74 -8.71
C THR A 126 -2.10 3.63 -7.49
N THR A 127 -1.03 3.98 -6.79
CA THR A 127 -1.01 5.03 -5.77
C THR A 127 -0.72 6.35 -6.49
N GLU A 128 -1.76 7.15 -6.76
CA GLU A 128 -1.78 8.25 -7.73
C GLU A 128 -0.61 9.25 -7.64
N TYR A 129 -0.41 9.96 -8.75
CA TYR A 129 0.71 10.87 -8.98
C TYR A 129 0.26 12.34 -8.87
N ASP A 130 0.96 13.14 -8.06
CA ASP A 130 0.80 14.61 -8.02
C ASP A 130 -0.60 15.12 -7.63
N GLU A 131 -1.33 14.35 -6.82
CA GLU A 131 -2.61 14.76 -6.25
C GLU A 131 -2.46 15.37 -4.83
N PRO A 132 -3.36 16.28 -4.41
CA PRO A 132 -3.44 16.72 -3.02
C PRO A 132 -3.90 15.57 -2.12
N LYS A 133 -3.50 15.60 -0.84
CA LYS A 133 -3.96 14.63 0.16
C LYS A 133 -5.42 14.90 0.58
N PRO A 134 -6.28 13.87 0.72
CA PRO A 134 -5.99 12.45 0.49
C PRO A 134 -5.84 12.15 -1.01
N ARG A 135 -4.73 11.51 -1.37
CA ARG A 135 -4.48 11.09 -2.76
C ARG A 135 -5.37 9.91 -3.08
N SER A 136 -5.93 9.87 -4.28
CA SER A 136 -6.73 8.74 -4.70
C SER A 136 -5.84 7.52 -5.03
N TYR A 137 -6.48 6.37 -5.22
CA TYR A 137 -5.82 5.16 -5.69
C TYR A 137 -6.75 4.44 -6.67
N GLY A 138 -6.14 3.69 -7.59
CA GLY A 138 -6.86 2.84 -8.53
C GLY A 138 -6.45 1.38 -8.38
N ILE A 139 -7.40 0.46 -8.55
CA ILE A 139 -7.14 -0.98 -8.64
C ILE A 139 -7.77 -1.53 -9.91
N THR A 140 -7.02 -2.32 -10.68
CA THR A 140 -7.49 -2.91 -11.93
C THR A 140 -7.01 -4.34 -12.03
N GLU A 141 -7.94 -5.28 -12.23
CA GLU A 141 -7.60 -6.68 -12.55
C GLU A 141 -6.95 -6.73 -13.94
N VAL A 142 -5.83 -7.46 -14.05
CA VAL A 142 -5.06 -7.59 -15.30
C VAL A 142 -4.80 -9.07 -15.60
N SER A 143 -4.85 -9.44 -16.88
CA SER A 143 -4.64 -10.82 -17.33
C SER A 143 -4.19 -10.88 -18.79
N GLY A 144 -3.85 -12.07 -19.28
CA GLY A 144 -3.49 -12.31 -20.68
C GLY A 144 -2.35 -11.42 -21.17
N THR A 145 -2.52 -10.85 -22.36
CA THR A 145 -1.51 -10.01 -23.02
C THR A 145 -1.13 -8.77 -22.22
N ASP A 146 -2.07 -8.20 -21.47
CA ASP A 146 -1.80 -7.01 -20.65
C ASP A 146 -0.87 -7.37 -19.49
N LEU A 147 -1.15 -8.48 -18.80
CA LEU A 147 -0.28 -8.98 -17.73
C LEU A 147 1.12 -9.31 -18.26
N GLU A 148 1.20 -10.03 -19.39
CA GLU A 148 2.48 -10.38 -20.03
C GLU A 148 3.30 -9.13 -20.36
N LYS A 149 2.67 -8.11 -20.93
CA LYS A 149 3.30 -6.82 -21.23
C LYS A 149 3.78 -6.11 -19.97
N ILE A 150 2.93 -5.99 -18.95
CA ILE A 150 3.29 -5.38 -17.66
C ILE A 150 4.51 -6.07 -17.07
N MET A 151 4.53 -7.41 -17.06
CA MET A 151 5.63 -8.17 -16.50
C MET A 151 6.92 -7.98 -17.31
N ALA A 152 6.83 -8.01 -18.64
CA ALA A 152 7.97 -7.78 -19.53
C ALA A 152 8.57 -6.38 -19.36
N ASP A 153 7.74 -5.33 -19.42
CA ASP A 153 8.17 -3.94 -19.29
C ASP A 153 8.86 -3.64 -17.96
N ASN A 154 8.50 -4.38 -16.92
CA ASN A 154 8.97 -4.18 -15.55
C ASN A 154 10.00 -5.23 -15.10
N ASN A 155 10.48 -6.09 -16.01
CA ASN A 155 11.39 -7.20 -15.72
C ASN A 155 10.88 -8.15 -14.61
N LEU A 156 9.57 -8.26 -14.45
CA LEU A 156 8.94 -9.16 -13.49
C LEU A 156 8.81 -10.57 -14.07
N LYS A 157 8.81 -11.57 -13.20
CA LYS A 157 8.68 -12.98 -13.57
C LYS A 157 7.61 -13.65 -12.71
N ILE A 158 6.93 -14.64 -13.26
CA ILE A 158 5.80 -15.29 -12.58
C ILE A 158 6.18 -15.91 -11.23
N TRP A 159 7.37 -16.51 -11.15
CA TRP A 159 7.91 -17.11 -9.93
C TRP A 159 8.06 -16.10 -8.78
N MET A 160 8.10 -14.80 -9.05
CA MET A 160 8.11 -13.76 -8.00
C MET A 160 6.79 -13.70 -7.21
N PHE A 161 5.74 -14.36 -7.70
CA PHE A 161 4.37 -14.38 -7.16
C PHE A 161 3.85 -15.80 -6.85
N GLU A 162 4.75 -16.77 -6.72
CA GLU A 162 4.40 -18.19 -6.49
C GLU A 162 4.93 -18.75 -5.16
N SER A 163 5.75 -17.97 -4.44
CA SER A 163 6.35 -18.33 -3.14
C SER A 163 5.66 -17.62 -2.00
#